data_AF-A0A672YTI7-F1
#
_entry.id   AF-A0A672YTI7-F1
#
_cell.length_a   1.000
_cell.length_b   1.000
_cell.length_c   1.000
_cell.angle_alpha   90.00
_cell.angle_beta   90.00
_cell.angle_gamma   90.00
#
_symmetry.space_group_name_H-M   'P 1'
#
loop_
_entity.id
_entity.type
_entity.pdbx_description
1 polymer ?
#
loop_
_entity_poly.entity_id
_entity_poly.type
_entity_poly.pdbx_seq_one_letter_code
_entity_poly.pdbx_strand_id
1 'polypeptide(L)'
;MEALGEFTSLISGTICPPSPFDLLPPPTTVGFLKLSRPCCYVFPAGRGDCAFFAVNGFTMLVDGGSDSQACFWKLVRHLDRVDAVLLTHIGTENLPGVNAFLERKVAELELSSDVKEDLSKRLISPELGVVFFNAPSMDNVLKSTNQAALTLHLLKKLDIRPQPMFRPQGVPIEPITLFQKMGVGQLDLYILTPGKNSQEYQTLMQNWPDAVPSGQRKQANP
;
A
#
# COMPACT_ATOMS: atom_id res chain seq x y z
N MET A 1 -15.36 -39.51 -18.08
CA MET A 1 -14.62 -38.94 -16.94
C MET A 1 -13.52 -37.99 -17.39
N GLU A 2 -12.78 -38.26 -18.47
CA GLU A 2 -11.77 -37.34 -19.04
C GLU A 2 -12.32 -35.97 -19.45
N ALA A 3 -13.44 -35.92 -20.18
CA ALA A 3 -14.02 -34.64 -20.62
C ALA A 3 -14.41 -33.68 -19.48
N LEU A 4 -14.80 -34.23 -18.31
CA LEU A 4 -15.06 -33.42 -17.12
C LEU A 4 -13.74 -32.92 -16.50
N GLY A 5 -12.69 -33.75 -16.49
CA GLY A 5 -11.36 -33.37 -16.02
C GLY A 5 -10.72 -32.28 -16.89
N GLU A 6 -10.84 -32.38 -18.22
CA GLU A 6 -10.37 -31.35 -19.16
C GLU A 6 -11.15 -30.04 -19.00
N PHE A 7 -12.49 -30.12 -18.86
CA PHE A 7 -13.32 -28.96 -18.61
C PHE A 7 -12.97 -28.30 -17.28
N THR A 8 -12.84 -29.07 -16.19
CA THR A 8 -12.41 -28.57 -14.88
C THR A 8 -11.02 -27.94 -14.94
N SER A 9 -10.06 -28.54 -15.66
CA SER A 9 -8.73 -27.95 -15.85
C SER A 9 -8.78 -26.63 -16.63
N LEU A 10 -9.64 -26.55 -17.66
CA LEU A 10 -9.80 -25.36 -18.49
C LEU A 10 -10.42 -24.20 -17.70
N ILE A 11 -11.42 -24.47 -16.87
CA ILE A 11 -12.09 -23.44 -16.07
C ILE A 11 -11.37 -23.14 -14.75
N SER A 12 -10.57 -24.05 -14.21
CA SER A 12 -9.85 -23.85 -12.95
C SER A 12 -8.85 -22.69 -13.03
N GLY A 13 -8.25 -22.47 -14.21
CA GLY A 13 -7.38 -21.31 -14.45
C GLY A 13 -8.12 -19.96 -14.50
N THR A 14 -9.45 -19.99 -14.61
CA THR A 14 -10.33 -18.82 -14.71
C THR A 14 -11.19 -18.60 -13.47
N ILE A 15 -11.39 -19.65 -12.65
CA ILE A 15 -12.28 -19.64 -11.49
C ILE A 15 -11.54 -19.33 -10.18
N CYS A 16 -10.25 -19.65 -10.08
CA CYS A 16 -9.46 -19.33 -8.89
C CYS A 16 -8.70 -18.01 -9.11
N PRO A 17 -8.81 -17.03 -8.18
CA PRO A 17 -7.94 -15.86 -8.23
C PRO A 17 -6.47 -16.32 -8.17
N PRO A 18 -5.57 -15.71 -8.95
CA PRO A 18 -4.15 -16.07 -8.93
C PRO A 18 -3.59 -15.89 -7.52
N SER A 19 -2.66 -16.77 -7.12
CA SER A 19 -2.04 -16.62 -5.81
C SER A 19 -1.22 -15.31 -5.78
N PRO A 20 -1.07 -14.66 -4.61
CA PRO A 20 -0.22 -13.47 -4.51
C PRO A 20 1.22 -13.73 -4.99
N PHE A 21 1.74 -14.95 -4.81
CA PHE A 21 3.08 -15.35 -5.26
C PHE A 21 3.20 -15.45 -6.78
N ASP A 22 2.14 -15.87 -7.47
CA ASP A 22 2.11 -15.94 -8.94
C ASP A 22 1.92 -14.55 -9.54
N LEU A 23 1.11 -13.72 -8.87
CA LEU A 23 0.87 -12.32 -9.23
C LEU A 23 2.16 -11.50 -9.09
N LEU A 24 2.82 -11.60 -7.93
CA LEU A 24 4.01 -10.84 -7.60
C LEU A 24 5.19 -11.80 -7.37
N PRO A 25 5.85 -12.26 -8.46
CA PRO A 25 6.92 -13.25 -8.36
C PRO A 25 8.20 -12.65 -7.75
N PRO A 26 8.95 -13.43 -6.96
CA PRO A 26 10.18 -12.97 -6.32
C PRO A 26 11.26 -12.57 -7.34
N PRO A 27 12.31 -11.84 -6.93
CA PRO A 27 13.46 -11.56 -7.78
C PRO A 27 14.17 -12.86 -8.19
N THR A 28 14.59 -12.94 -9.45
CA THR A 28 15.38 -14.08 -9.97
C THR A 28 16.88 -13.96 -9.68
N THR A 29 17.31 -12.78 -9.23
CA THR A 29 18.71 -12.44 -8.99
C THR A 29 18.96 -12.34 -7.49
N VAL A 30 20.14 -12.77 -7.03
CA VAL A 30 20.54 -12.67 -5.62
C VAL A 30 21.07 -11.26 -5.32
N GLY A 31 20.67 -10.71 -4.18
CA GLY A 31 21.10 -9.39 -3.70
C GLY A 31 20.12 -8.27 -4.00
N PHE A 32 20.38 -7.11 -3.40
CA PHE A 32 19.49 -5.95 -3.49
C PHE A 32 20.04 -4.86 -4.40
N LEU A 33 19.15 -4.24 -5.16
CA LEU A 33 19.41 -3.05 -5.93
C LEU A 33 19.70 -1.88 -4.98
N LYS A 34 20.86 -1.25 -5.13
CA LYS A 34 21.23 -0.04 -4.39
C LYS A 34 21.06 1.21 -5.26
N LEU A 35 20.16 2.09 -4.84
CA LEU A 35 19.93 3.38 -5.48
C LEU A 35 20.75 4.46 -4.74
N SER A 36 21.87 4.85 -5.34
CA SER A 36 22.84 5.78 -4.71
C SER A 36 22.67 7.23 -5.12
N ARG A 37 22.01 7.49 -6.26
CA ARG A 37 21.73 8.83 -6.77
C ARG A 37 20.24 9.14 -6.63
N PRO A 38 19.87 10.41 -6.38
CA PRO A 38 18.48 10.84 -6.45
C PRO A 38 17.88 10.45 -7.80
N CYS A 39 16.76 9.72 -7.78
CA CYS A 39 16.06 9.30 -8.98
C CYS A 39 14.54 9.19 -8.74
N CYS A 40 13.79 9.33 -9.83
CA CYS A 40 12.35 9.13 -9.89
C CYS A 40 12.05 8.13 -11.01
N TYR A 41 11.36 7.05 -10.68
CA TYR A 41 10.81 6.09 -11.64
C TYR A 41 9.32 6.35 -11.75
N VAL A 42 8.80 6.43 -12.97
CA VAL A 42 7.36 6.57 -13.23
C VAL A 42 6.89 5.29 -13.91
N PHE A 43 5.85 4.68 -13.34
CA PHE A 43 5.24 3.45 -13.83
C PHE A 43 3.85 3.78 -14.37
N PRO A 44 3.69 3.81 -15.70
CA PRO A 44 2.37 4.00 -16.29
C PRO A 44 1.50 2.77 -16.05
N ALA A 45 0.37 2.92 -15.36
CA ALA A 45 -0.55 1.82 -15.05
C ALA A 45 -1.85 1.89 -15.88
N GLY A 46 -1.85 2.64 -16.98
CA GLY A 46 -3.03 2.87 -17.83
C GLY A 46 -3.98 3.89 -17.19
N ARG A 47 -4.74 3.48 -16.16
CA ARG A 47 -5.52 4.40 -15.32
C ARG A 47 -4.81 4.61 -13.98
N GLY A 48 -4.51 5.86 -13.68
CA GLY A 48 -3.65 6.25 -12.59
C GLY A 48 -2.19 5.89 -12.85
N ASP A 49 -1.30 6.63 -12.22
CA ASP A 49 0.15 6.42 -12.31
C ASP A 49 0.70 6.04 -10.94
N CYS A 50 1.86 5.39 -10.95
CA CYS A 50 2.66 5.14 -9.77
C CYS A 50 4.04 5.77 -9.97
N ALA A 51 4.62 6.34 -8.92
CA ALA A 51 5.98 6.84 -8.94
C ALA A 51 6.79 6.26 -7.79
N PHE A 52 8.09 6.08 -8.00
CA PHE A 52 9.03 5.66 -6.97
C PHE A 52 10.21 6.62 -6.92
N PHE A 53 10.32 7.31 -5.79
CA PHE A 53 11.41 8.24 -5.50
C PHE A 53 12.46 7.54 -4.66
N ALA A 54 13.72 7.74 -5.00
CA ALA A 54 14.82 7.30 -4.15
C ALA A 54 15.86 8.40 -4.04
N VAL A 55 16.37 8.57 -2.83
CA VAL A 55 17.61 9.27 -2.51
C VAL A 55 18.50 8.31 -1.74
N ASN A 56 19.77 8.66 -1.53
CA ASN A 56 20.71 7.77 -0.86
C ASN A 56 20.26 7.47 0.59
N GLY A 57 19.69 6.28 0.80
CA GLY A 57 19.22 5.78 2.09
C GLY A 57 17.74 6.01 2.40
N PHE A 58 16.96 6.56 1.45
CA PHE A 58 15.51 6.71 1.60
C PHE A 58 14.76 6.52 0.28
N THR A 59 13.63 5.84 0.33
CA THR A 59 12.78 5.45 -0.80
C THR A 59 11.31 5.71 -0.48
N MET A 60 10.57 6.18 -1.48
CA MET A 60 9.16 6.49 -1.33
C MET A 60 8.39 6.01 -2.56
N LEU A 61 7.46 5.08 -2.35
CA LEU A 61 6.48 4.69 -3.34
C LEU A 61 5.28 5.65 -3.23
N VAL A 62 4.88 6.25 -4.34
CA VAL A 62 3.71 7.13 -4.43
C VAL A 62 2.71 6.44 -5.33
N ASP A 63 1.55 6.12 -4.76
CA ASP A 63 0.43 5.44 -5.41
C ASP A 63 0.77 4.04 -5.95
N GLY A 64 -0.25 3.27 -6.32
CA GLY A 64 -0.11 1.88 -6.79
C GLY A 64 -0.50 1.65 -8.24
N GLY A 65 -1.24 2.58 -8.84
CA GLY A 65 -1.86 2.41 -10.16
C GLY A 65 -3.00 1.38 -10.17
N SER A 66 -3.74 1.33 -11.29
CA SER A 66 -4.86 0.40 -11.47
C SER A 66 -4.48 -1.05 -11.75
N ASP A 67 -3.21 -1.32 -12.08
CA ASP A 67 -2.76 -2.66 -12.47
C ASP A 67 -2.64 -3.58 -11.24
N SER A 68 -3.44 -4.65 -11.22
CA SER A 68 -3.39 -5.70 -10.19
C SER A 68 -2.02 -6.41 -10.12
N GLN A 69 -1.21 -6.38 -11.17
CA GLN A 69 0.15 -6.93 -11.17
C GLN A 69 1.18 -5.98 -10.54
N ALA A 70 0.73 -4.85 -9.98
CA ALA A 70 1.54 -3.78 -9.42
C ALA A 70 2.65 -3.33 -10.38
N CYS A 71 2.37 -2.32 -11.20
CA CYS A 71 3.30 -1.84 -12.24
C CYS A 71 4.74 -1.55 -11.74
N PHE A 72 4.91 -1.18 -10.47
CA PHE A 72 6.19 -0.94 -9.80
C PHE A 72 6.95 -2.20 -9.35
N TRP A 73 6.29 -3.37 -9.32
CA TRP A 73 6.82 -4.60 -8.72
C TRP A 73 8.15 -5.04 -9.34
N LYS A 74 8.29 -4.87 -10.66
CA LYS A 74 9.54 -5.21 -11.39
C LYS A 74 10.76 -4.49 -10.81
N LEU A 75 10.60 -3.26 -10.30
CA LEU A 75 11.66 -2.55 -9.60
C LEU A 75 11.71 -2.96 -8.13
N VAL A 76 10.58 -2.81 -7.44
CA VAL A 76 10.47 -2.89 -5.97
C VAL A 76 10.87 -4.26 -5.43
N ARG A 77 10.62 -5.36 -6.15
CA ARG A 77 11.03 -6.71 -5.73
C ARG A 77 12.55 -6.92 -5.60
N HIS A 78 13.36 -6.02 -6.15
CA HIS A 78 14.82 -6.08 -6.02
C HIS A 78 15.34 -5.19 -4.89
N LEU A 79 14.47 -4.51 -4.15
CA LEU A 79 14.85 -3.68 -3.02
C LEU A 79 14.82 -4.50 -1.73
N ASP A 80 15.61 -4.07 -0.76
CA ASP A 80 15.56 -4.60 0.60
C ASP A 80 14.35 -4.03 1.38
N ARG A 81 14.05 -2.74 1.14
CA ARG A 81 12.98 -2.02 1.83
C ARG A 81 12.41 -0.89 0.97
N VAL A 82 11.15 -0.57 1.22
CA VAL A 82 10.47 0.66 0.78
C VAL A 82 10.17 1.47 2.04
N ASP A 83 10.84 2.62 2.20
CA ASP A 83 10.84 3.37 3.46
C ASP A 83 9.52 4.06 3.75
N ALA A 84 8.86 4.55 2.70
CA ALA A 84 7.56 5.18 2.78
C ALA A 84 6.67 4.77 1.60
N VAL A 85 5.38 4.64 1.85
CA VAL A 85 4.35 4.60 0.82
C VAL A 85 3.42 5.79 1.04
N LEU A 86 3.10 6.54 -0.01
CA LEU A 86 2.10 7.60 0.00
C LEU A 86 0.95 7.25 -0.92
N LEU A 87 -0.24 7.13 -0.34
CA LEU A 87 -1.49 6.95 -1.06
C LEU A 87 -2.21 8.30 -1.12
N THR A 88 -2.25 8.89 -2.32
CA THR A 88 -2.72 10.28 -2.50
C THR A 88 -4.24 10.39 -2.45
N HIS A 89 -4.97 9.38 -2.93
CA HIS A 89 -6.43 9.35 -2.98
C HIS A 89 -6.98 7.92 -2.95
N ILE A 90 -8.27 7.79 -2.63
CA ILE A 90 -9.01 6.53 -2.74
C ILE A 90 -9.52 6.39 -4.18
N GLY A 91 -9.16 5.30 -4.85
CA GLY A 91 -9.63 5.05 -6.20
C GLY A 91 -9.21 3.67 -6.72
N THR A 92 -9.95 3.15 -7.69
CA THR A 92 -9.59 1.93 -8.42
C THR A 92 -8.46 2.17 -9.41
N GLU A 93 -8.14 3.42 -9.67
CA GLU A 93 -6.99 3.91 -10.41
C GLU A 93 -5.68 3.92 -9.60
N ASN A 94 -5.76 3.76 -8.26
CA ASN A 94 -4.60 3.89 -7.38
C ASN A 94 -4.33 2.65 -6.53
N LEU A 95 -5.36 2.18 -5.83
CA LEU A 95 -5.20 1.20 -4.76
C LEU A 95 -4.91 -0.25 -5.22
N PRO A 96 -5.33 -0.74 -6.40
CA PRO A 96 -5.13 -2.15 -6.76
C PRO A 96 -3.68 -2.62 -6.69
N GLY A 97 -2.72 -1.86 -7.24
CA GLY A 97 -1.31 -2.27 -7.21
C GLY A 97 -0.72 -2.30 -5.80
N VAL A 98 -1.13 -1.37 -4.93
CA VAL A 98 -0.72 -1.39 -3.51
C VAL A 98 -1.37 -2.55 -2.77
N ASN A 99 -2.65 -2.82 -3.00
CA ASN A 99 -3.35 -3.93 -2.39
C ASN A 99 -2.72 -5.28 -2.77
N ALA A 100 -2.36 -5.47 -4.05
CA ALA A 100 -1.62 -6.65 -4.49
C ALA A 100 -0.29 -6.82 -3.73
N PHE A 101 0.45 -5.72 -3.52
CA PHE A 101 1.70 -5.75 -2.76
C PHE A 101 1.47 -6.07 -1.27
N LEU A 102 0.45 -5.50 -0.64
CA LEU A 102 0.10 -5.79 0.76
C LEU A 102 -0.41 -7.23 0.93
N GLU A 103 -1.24 -7.73 0.01
CA GLU A 103 -1.70 -9.13 -0.02
C GLU A 103 -0.53 -10.09 -0.11
N ARG A 104 0.47 -9.77 -0.95
CA ARG A 104 1.71 -10.53 -1.06
C ARG A 104 2.44 -10.59 0.27
N LYS A 105 2.59 -9.46 0.98
CA LYS A 105 3.24 -9.44 2.30
C LYS A 105 2.47 -10.23 3.35
N VAL A 106 1.13 -10.10 3.38
CA VAL A 106 0.28 -10.88 4.29
C VAL A 106 0.49 -12.38 4.02
N ALA A 107 0.48 -12.79 2.75
CA ALA A 107 0.71 -14.19 2.39
C ALA A 107 2.11 -14.70 2.81
N GLU A 108 3.15 -13.85 2.78
CA GLU A 108 4.47 -14.20 3.33
C GLU A 108 4.45 -14.38 4.84
N LEU A 109 3.76 -13.49 5.56
CA LEU A 109 3.62 -13.56 7.01
C LEU A 109 2.93 -14.87 7.44
N GLU A 110 1.80 -15.22 6.81
CA GLU A 110 1.05 -16.45 7.12
C GLU A 110 1.82 -17.73 6.74
N LEU A 111 2.63 -17.72 5.67
CA LEU A 111 3.49 -18.87 5.34
C LEU A 111 4.67 -19.01 6.31
N SER A 112 5.20 -17.90 6.82
CA SER A 112 6.33 -17.92 7.76
C SER A 112 5.96 -18.56 9.11
N SER A 113 4.67 -18.57 9.48
CA SER A 113 4.18 -19.27 10.68
C SER A 113 4.09 -20.79 10.52
N ASP A 114 4.02 -21.33 9.29
CA ASP A 114 3.62 -22.74 9.07
C ASP A 114 4.72 -23.69 8.54
N VAL A 115 5.84 -23.26 7.91
CA VAL A 115 6.78 -24.22 7.27
C VAL A 115 8.29 -23.87 7.26
N LYS A 116 9.09 -24.94 7.41
CA LYS A 116 10.54 -25.23 7.28
C LYS A 116 11.36 -24.43 6.22
N GLU A 117 12.65 -24.27 6.54
CA GLU A 117 13.78 -23.56 5.88
C GLU A 117 13.85 -23.47 4.34
N ASP A 118 13.22 -24.37 3.56
CA ASP A 118 13.38 -24.46 2.11
C ASP A 118 12.54 -23.44 1.29
N LEU A 119 11.51 -22.82 1.90
CA LEU A 119 10.66 -21.80 1.24
C LEU A 119 11.23 -20.37 1.34
N SER A 120 12.35 -20.18 2.03
CA SER A 120 13.02 -18.89 2.26
C SER A 120 13.27 -18.08 0.97
N LYS A 121 13.45 -18.74 -0.18
CA LYS A 121 13.65 -18.09 -1.49
C LYS A 121 12.38 -17.49 -2.10
N ARG A 122 11.18 -17.92 -1.66
CA ARG A 122 9.87 -17.41 -2.11
C ARG A 122 9.35 -16.26 -1.23
N LEU A 123 10.04 -15.90 -0.14
CA LEU A 123 9.56 -14.94 0.87
C LEU A 123 10.25 -13.57 0.77
N ILE A 124 10.75 -13.20 -0.40
CA ILE A 124 11.55 -11.99 -0.57
C ILE A 124 10.70 -10.92 -1.26
N SER A 125 9.77 -10.33 -0.50
CA SER A 125 9.28 -8.98 -0.79
C SER A 125 10.06 -7.98 0.06
N PRO A 126 10.24 -6.73 -0.41
CA PRO A 126 10.93 -5.71 0.39
C PRO A 126 10.17 -5.42 1.68
N GLU A 127 10.90 -5.07 2.74
CA GLU A 127 10.30 -4.55 3.96
C GLU A 127 9.52 -3.26 3.69
N LEU A 128 8.45 -3.05 4.46
CA LEU A 128 7.57 -1.90 4.28
C LEU A 128 7.66 -0.99 5.50
N GLY A 129 8.05 0.26 5.27
CA GLY A 129 8.10 1.30 6.30
C GLY A 129 6.76 1.99 6.53
N VAL A 130 6.79 3.31 6.68
CA VAL A 130 5.59 4.08 7.00
C VAL A 130 4.63 4.14 5.81
N VAL A 131 3.34 3.98 6.07
CA VAL A 131 2.30 4.17 5.05
C VAL A 131 1.53 5.44 5.37
N PHE A 132 1.64 6.43 4.50
CA PHE A 132 0.88 7.65 4.54
C PHE A 132 -0.43 7.47 3.78
N PHE A 133 -1.55 7.53 4.49
CA PHE A 133 -2.88 7.36 3.92
C PHE A 133 -3.91 8.10 4.76
N ASN A 134 -4.65 9.01 4.12
CA ASN A 134 -5.76 9.71 4.75
C ASN A 134 -6.96 8.79 4.86
N ALA A 135 -7.14 8.17 6.02
CA ALA A 135 -8.21 7.19 6.29
C ALA A 135 -8.75 7.33 7.72
N PRO A 136 -9.99 6.87 8.00
CA PRO A 136 -10.51 6.78 9.36
C PRO A 136 -9.79 5.70 10.17
N SER A 137 -10.05 5.66 11.49
CA SER A 137 -9.46 4.64 12.36
C SER A 137 -9.79 3.22 11.89
N MET A 138 -8.81 2.31 12.03
CA MET A 138 -8.89 0.91 11.61
C MET A 138 -9.85 0.04 12.45
N ASP A 139 -10.46 0.61 13.49
CA ASP A 139 -11.44 -0.07 14.34
C ASP A 139 -12.82 -0.19 13.68
N ASN A 140 -13.11 0.65 12.69
CA ASN A 140 -14.43 0.74 12.05
C ASN A 140 -14.51 0.06 10.67
N VAL A 141 -13.48 -0.69 10.26
CA VAL A 141 -13.42 -1.31 8.93
C VAL A 141 -14.24 -2.59 8.93
N LEU A 142 -15.41 -2.54 8.29
CA LEU A 142 -16.24 -3.72 8.02
C LEU A 142 -15.64 -4.50 6.83
N LYS A 143 -16.07 -5.75 6.66
CA LYS A 143 -15.72 -6.60 5.50
C LYS A 143 -16.39 -6.03 4.23
N SER A 144 -15.85 -4.94 3.72
CA SER A 144 -16.29 -4.25 2.51
C SER A 144 -15.42 -4.69 1.34
N THR A 145 -16.02 -4.88 0.17
CA THR A 145 -15.31 -5.21 -1.08
C THR A 145 -14.68 -3.99 -1.74
N ASN A 146 -14.71 -2.83 -1.07
CA ASN A 146 -14.07 -1.62 -1.56
C ASN A 146 -12.53 -1.72 -1.43
N GLN A 147 -11.82 -1.24 -2.44
CA GLN A 147 -10.35 -1.19 -2.46
C GLN A 147 -9.76 -0.50 -1.22
N ALA A 148 -10.36 0.59 -0.72
CA ALA A 148 -9.85 1.28 0.47
C ALA A 148 -10.05 0.50 1.77
N ALA A 149 -11.18 -0.20 1.90
CA ALA A 149 -11.45 -1.06 3.04
C ALA A 149 -10.48 -2.25 3.05
N LEU A 150 -10.22 -2.83 1.88
CA LEU A 150 -9.21 -3.85 1.68
C LEU A 150 -7.81 -3.35 2.08
N THR A 151 -7.42 -2.15 1.64
CA THR A 151 -6.14 -1.54 2.04
C THR A 151 -6.00 -1.47 3.56
N LEU A 152 -6.99 -0.92 4.26
CA LEU A 152 -6.94 -0.81 5.73
C LEU A 152 -6.92 -2.18 6.41
N HIS A 153 -7.69 -3.14 5.91
CA HIS A 153 -7.70 -4.50 6.44
C HIS A 153 -6.34 -5.19 6.28
N LEU A 154 -5.68 -5.03 5.15
CA LEU A 154 -4.35 -5.59 4.90
C LEU A 154 -3.29 -4.91 5.77
N LEU A 155 -3.33 -3.57 5.90
CA LEU A 155 -2.44 -2.83 6.79
C LEU A 155 -2.61 -3.29 8.25
N LYS A 156 -3.86 -3.54 8.69
CA LYS A 156 -4.15 -4.10 10.02
C LYS A 156 -3.54 -5.48 10.23
N LYS A 157 -3.63 -6.37 9.23
CA LYS A 157 -3.00 -7.69 9.30
C LYS A 157 -1.47 -7.63 9.39
N LEU A 158 -0.87 -6.61 8.80
CA LEU A 158 0.57 -6.36 8.83
C LEU A 158 1.02 -5.55 10.06
N ASP A 159 0.11 -5.21 10.97
CA ASP A 159 0.34 -4.29 12.10
C ASP A 159 0.92 -2.91 11.69
N ILE A 160 0.55 -2.44 10.49
CA ILE A 160 0.95 -1.13 9.98
C ILE A 160 -0.18 -0.13 10.22
N ARG A 161 0.11 0.92 10.99
CA ARG A 161 -0.85 2.02 11.23
C ARG A 161 -0.67 3.11 10.17
N PRO A 162 -1.68 3.36 9.30
CA PRO A 162 -1.60 4.43 8.33
C PRO A 162 -1.47 5.79 9.02
N GLN A 163 -0.55 6.61 8.54
CA GLN A 163 -0.33 7.97 9.02
C GLN A 163 -1.13 8.94 8.16
N PRO A 164 -2.06 9.73 8.74
CA PRO A 164 -2.80 10.72 7.97
C PRO A 164 -1.87 11.85 7.52
N MET A 165 -2.12 12.34 6.31
CA MET A 165 -1.41 13.41 5.64
C MET A 165 -2.31 14.63 5.49
N PHE A 166 -2.22 15.54 6.45
CA PHE A 166 -2.82 16.86 6.35
C PHE A 166 -1.83 17.92 6.81
N ARG A 167 -1.98 19.13 6.28
CA ARG A 167 -1.15 20.27 6.65
C ARG A 167 -1.20 20.48 8.17
N PRO A 168 -0.04 20.47 8.87
CA PRO A 168 0.02 20.81 10.28
C PRO A 168 -0.52 22.22 10.55
N GLN A 169 -1.13 22.41 11.72
CA GLN A 169 -1.59 23.74 12.15
C GLN A 169 -0.39 24.56 12.59
N GLY A 170 -0.20 25.74 11.98
CA GLY A 170 0.93 26.62 12.29
C GLY A 170 1.31 27.51 11.10
N VAL A 171 1.81 28.71 11.40
CA VAL A 171 2.48 29.58 10.44
C VAL A 171 3.83 29.95 11.06
N PRO A 172 4.97 29.60 10.42
CA PRO A 172 5.11 28.94 9.11
C PRO A 172 4.69 27.45 9.11
N ILE A 173 4.58 26.85 7.91
CA ILE A 173 4.27 25.41 7.76
C ILE A 173 5.46 24.60 8.28
N GLU A 174 5.24 23.83 9.34
CA GLU A 174 6.25 22.90 9.85
C GLU A 174 6.31 21.64 8.97
N PRO A 175 7.51 21.24 8.49
CA PRO A 175 7.67 20.03 7.71
C PRO A 175 7.66 18.76 8.57
N ILE A 176 7.44 17.61 7.93
CA ILE A 176 7.70 16.29 8.50
C ILE A 176 9.05 15.79 7.99
N THR A 177 9.99 15.52 8.88
CA THR A 177 11.28 14.92 8.51
C THR A 177 11.08 13.44 8.18
N LEU A 178 11.26 13.08 6.91
CA LEU A 178 11.15 11.71 6.41
C LEU A 178 12.44 10.91 6.62
N PHE A 179 13.57 11.57 6.49
CA PHE A 179 14.89 10.95 6.58
C PHE A 179 15.93 11.96 7.01
N GLN A 180 16.88 11.55 7.86
CA GLN A 180 18.02 12.36 8.23
C GLN A 180 19.28 11.52 8.19
N LYS A 181 20.31 12.05 7.53
CA LYS A 181 21.64 11.46 7.51
C LYS A 181 22.60 12.40 8.21
N MET A 182 23.10 11.97 9.36
CA MET A 182 24.05 12.72 10.20
C MET A 182 25.22 13.23 9.36
N GLY A 183 25.47 14.54 9.43
CA GLY A 183 26.55 15.21 8.69
C GLY A 183 26.31 15.41 7.18
N VAL A 184 25.16 15.00 6.63
CA VAL A 184 24.81 15.18 5.21
C VAL A 184 23.59 16.08 5.03
N GLY A 185 22.52 15.85 5.79
CA GLY A 185 21.29 16.62 5.69
C GLY A 185 20.05 15.81 6.03
N GLN A 186 18.88 16.39 5.74
CA GLN A 186 17.58 15.76 5.95
C GLN A 186 16.67 15.95 4.75
N LEU A 187 15.72 15.03 4.59
CA LEU A 187 14.63 15.09 3.64
C LEU A 187 13.36 15.45 4.41
N ASP A 188 12.82 16.62 4.10
CA ASP A 188 11.64 17.17 4.73
C ASP A 188 10.46 17.19 3.76
N LEU A 189 9.29 16.81 4.26
CA LEU A 189 8.03 16.81 3.53
C LEU A 189 7.14 17.96 4.00
N TYR A 190 6.84 18.88 3.08
CA TYR A 190 5.93 20.00 3.32
C TYR A 190 4.55 19.66 2.78
N ILE A 191 3.59 19.47 3.69
CA ILE A 191 2.20 19.20 3.32
C ILE A 191 1.50 20.54 3.07
N LEU A 192 1.21 20.82 1.80
CA LEU A 192 0.52 22.05 1.40
C LEU A 192 -1.00 21.91 1.58
N THR A 193 -1.54 20.76 1.19
CA THR A 193 -2.97 20.42 1.19
C THR A 193 -3.18 18.91 1.40
N PRO A 194 -4.35 18.47 1.89
CA PRO A 194 -5.42 19.29 2.47
C PRO A 194 -5.06 19.78 3.87
N GLY A 195 -5.77 20.80 4.38
CA GLY A 195 -5.67 21.19 5.79
C GLY A 195 -6.53 20.28 6.68
N LYS A 196 -6.13 20.06 7.94
CA LYS A 196 -6.88 19.19 8.88
C LYS A 196 -8.37 19.54 9.00
N ASN A 197 -8.68 20.83 8.94
CA ASN A 197 -10.04 21.37 9.07
C ASN A 197 -10.61 21.83 7.71
N SER A 198 -9.99 21.44 6.59
CA SER A 198 -10.47 21.85 5.28
C SER A 198 -11.74 21.10 4.92
N GLN A 199 -12.60 21.75 4.13
CA GLN A 199 -13.87 21.15 3.71
C GLN A 199 -13.60 19.88 2.89
N GLU A 200 -12.56 19.87 2.05
CA GLU A 200 -12.17 18.72 1.24
C GLU A 200 -11.81 17.51 2.10
N TYR A 201 -11.03 17.71 3.17
CA TYR A 201 -10.67 16.63 4.09
C TYR A 201 -11.90 16.09 4.84
N GLN A 202 -12.78 16.99 5.32
CA GLN A 202 -14.01 16.59 5.99
C GLN A 202 -14.95 15.81 5.05
N THR A 203 -15.10 16.26 3.80
CA THR A 203 -15.89 15.57 2.78
C THR A 203 -15.29 14.20 2.43
N LEU A 204 -13.97 14.07 2.31
CA LEU A 204 -13.29 12.78 2.12
C LEU A 204 -13.60 11.82 3.26
N MET A 205 -13.52 12.29 4.51
CA MET A 205 -13.80 11.45 5.69
C MET A 205 -15.28 11.08 5.83
N GLN A 206 -16.20 11.97 5.46
CA GLN A 206 -17.65 11.71 5.47
C GLN A 206 -18.06 10.72 4.38
N ASN A 207 -17.44 10.81 3.21
CA ASN A 207 -17.71 9.92 2.06
C ASN A 207 -16.83 8.68 2.07
N TRP A 208 -16.16 8.37 3.19
CA TRP A 208 -15.35 7.16 3.28
C TRP A 208 -16.23 5.94 2.99
N PRO A 209 -15.76 4.95 2.20
CA PRO A 209 -16.58 3.81 1.79
C PRO A 209 -17.28 3.03 2.92
N ASP A 210 -16.75 3.11 4.14
CA ASP A 210 -17.29 2.46 5.35
C ASP A 210 -17.68 3.46 6.45
N ALA A 211 -17.84 4.76 6.13
CA ALA A 211 -18.33 5.73 7.10
C ALA A 211 -19.74 5.33 7.54
N VAL A 212 -19.88 4.87 8.79
CA VAL A 212 -21.19 4.75 9.43
C VAL A 212 -21.80 6.15 9.42
N PRO A 213 -23.02 6.34 8.87
CA PRO A 213 -23.66 7.64 8.88
C PRO A 213 -23.71 8.17 10.31
N SER A 214 -23.21 9.39 10.54
CA SER A 214 -23.22 10.05 11.85
C SER A 214 -24.61 10.46 12.33
N GLY A 215 -25.67 9.74 11.92
CA GLY A 215 -27.07 10.05 12.13
C GLY A 215 -27.84 9.16 13.11
N GLN A 216 -27.24 8.11 13.69
CA GLN A 216 -27.94 7.22 14.64
C GLN A 216 -27.21 7.08 15.99
N ARG A 217 -26.97 8.22 16.64
CA ARG A 217 -26.81 8.27 18.12
C ARG A 217 -27.62 9.44 18.67
N LYS A 218 -28.94 9.39 18.51
CA LYS A 218 -29.85 10.11 19.40
C LYS A 218 -31.03 9.21 19.74
N GLN A 219 -31.30 9.17 21.04
CA GLN A 219 -32.37 8.45 21.76
C GLN A 219 -32.07 6.99 22.13
N ALA A 220 -31.18 6.86 23.12
CA ALA A 220 -31.50 6.02 24.27
C ALA A 220 -30.98 6.73 25.52
N ASN A 221 -31.90 7.32 26.30
CA ASN A 221 -31.95 7.26 27.76
C ASN A 221 -32.92 8.31 28.33
N PRO A 222 -33.46 8.09 29.54
CA PRO A 222 -33.44 6.87 30.36
C PRO A 222 -34.75 6.06 30.26
#